data_AF-A0A7J6SNY1-F1
#
_entry.id   AF-A0A7J6SNY1-F1
#
_cell.length_a   1.000
_cell.length_b   1.000
_cell.length_c   1.000
_cell.angle_alpha   90.00
_cell.angle_beta   90.00
_cell.angle_gamma   90.00
#
_symmetry.space_group_name_H-M   'P 1'
#
loop_
_entity.id
_entity.type
_entity.pdbx_description
1 polymer ?
#
loop_
_entity_poly.entity_id
_entity_poly.type
_entity_poly.pdbx_seq_one_letter_code
_entity_poly.pdbx_strand_id
1 'polypeptide(L)'
;MLDDSRMKRAIELAHQATALDREGKYQEALDMYTLSLDNWMLIYKYEVNPALKARLSTKISEYMNRAEQIKKYLERQQLPSTAPQPGNGGTAEMQRPSDSEDDNKAAEDDDQQQGKGNAELDKMKKALE
;
A
#
# COMPACT_ATOMS: atom_id res chain seq x y z
N MET A 1 -1.00 -13.90 -30.48
CA MET A 1 -0.47 -12.93 -29.50
C MET A 1 -1.64 -12.47 -28.65
N LEU A 2 -1.43 -12.21 -27.36
CA LEU A 2 -2.52 -11.63 -26.56
C LEU A 2 -2.79 -10.22 -27.10
N ASP A 3 -4.04 -9.93 -27.43
CA ASP A 3 -4.40 -8.78 -28.27
C ASP A 3 -4.11 -7.44 -27.56
N ASP A 4 -3.48 -6.49 -28.27
CA ASP A 4 -3.32 -5.08 -27.85
C ASP A 4 -4.65 -4.48 -27.38
N SER A 5 -5.77 -4.97 -27.89
CA SER A 5 -7.12 -4.59 -27.47
C SER A 5 -7.38 -4.86 -25.99
N ARG A 6 -6.88 -5.97 -25.41
CA ARG A 6 -7.03 -6.22 -23.97
C ARG A 6 -6.17 -5.28 -23.16
N MET A 7 -4.92 -5.04 -23.60
CA MET A 7 -4.04 -4.09 -22.90
C MET A 7 -4.64 -2.68 -22.87
N LYS A 8 -5.14 -2.20 -24.01
CA LYS A 8 -5.84 -0.91 -24.09
C LYS A 8 -7.04 -0.86 -23.16
N ARG A 9 -7.88 -1.89 -23.19
CA ARG A 9 -9.05 -1.96 -22.31
C ARG A 9 -8.66 -1.94 -20.84
N ALA A 10 -7.60 -2.64 -20.48
CA ALA A 10 -7.13 -2.71 -19.11
C ALA A 10 -6.56 -1.36 -18.62
N ILE A 11 -5.91 -0.61 -19.51
CA ILE A 11 -5.44 0.76 -19.21
C ILE A 11 -6.64 1.71 -19.04
N GLU A 12 -7.64 1.63 -19.92
CA GLU A 12 -8.87 2.44 -19.79
C GLU A 12 -9.57 2.19 -18.45
N LEU A 13 -9.73 0.93 -18.06
CA LEU A 13 -10.35 0.55 -16.80
C LEU A 13 -9.54 1.05 -15.60
N ALA A 14 -8.21 0.94 -15.62
CA ALA A 14 -7.35 1.47 -14.57
C ALA A 14 -7.48 3.00 -14.43
N HIS A 15 -7.58 3.73 -15.55
CA HIS A 15 -7.80 5.17 -15.54
C HIS A 15 -9.17 5.53 -14.97
N GLN A 16 -10.23 4.82 -15.36
CA GLN A 16 -11.57 5.01 -14.81
C GLN A 16 -11.60 4.73 -13.31
N ALA A 17 -10.99 3.63 -12.85
CA ALA A 17 -10.89 3.29 -11.44
C ALA A 17 -10.20 4.41 -10.63
N THR A 18 -9.11 4.96 -11.17
CA THR A 18 -8.37 6.05 -10.52
C THR A 18 -9.14 7.36 -10.48
N ALA A 19 -9.98 7.65 -11.48
CA ALA A 19 -10.88 8.80 -11.47
C ALA A 19 -11.96 8.64 -10.38
N LEU A 20 -12.63 7.49 -10.35
CA LEU A 20 -13.66 7.17 -9.35
C LEU A 20 -13.11 7.17 -7.92
N ASP A 21 -11.89 6.65 -7.72
CA ASP A 21 -11.20 6.68 -6.43
C ASP A 21 -10.95 8.12 -5.94
N ARG A 22 -10.52 9.00 -6.84
CA ARG A 22 -10.35 10.44 -6.53
C ARG A 22 -11.66 11.16 -6.25
N GLU A 23 -12.76 10.71 -6.86
CA GLU A 23 -14.11 11.21 -6.61
C GLU A 23 -14.72 10.66 -5.30
N GLY A 24 -14.06 9.73 -4.61
CA GLY A 24 -14.57 9.07 -3.41
C GLY A 24 -15.64 8.01 -3.68
N LYS A 25 -15.84 7.62 -4.95
CA LYS A 25 -16.74 6.53 -5.35
C LYS A 25 -16.04 5.18 -5.18
N TYR A 26 -15.73 4.86 -3.93
CA TYR A 26 -14.86 3.74 -3.57
C TYR A 26 -15.38 2.37 -4.00
N GLN A 27 -16.70 2.14 -3.95
CA GLN A 27 -17.30 0.87 -4.38
C GLN A 27 -17.10 0.65 -5.88
N GLU A 28 -17.46 1.64 -6.70
CA GLU A 28 -17.31 1.59 -8.16
C GLU A 28 -15.83 1.56 -8.57
N ALA A 29 -14.97 2.30 -7.86
CA ALA A 29 -13.53 2.29 -8.07
C ALA A 29 -12.94 0.88 -7.84
N LEU A 30 -13.39 0.19 -6.79
CA LEU A 30 -12.95 -1.17 -6.48
C LEU A 30 -13.31 -2.12 -7.62
N ASP A 31 -14.55 -2.08 -8.11
CA ASP A 31 -15.02 -2.94 -9.21
C ASP A 31 -14.19 -2.72 -10.48
N MET A 32 -13.90 -1.45 -10.81
CA MET A 32 -13.06 -1.11 -11.98
C MET A 32 -11.60 -1.53 -11.78
N TYR A 33 -11.05 -1.42 -10.57
CA TYR A 33 -9.70 -1.91 -10.27
C TYR A 33 -9.61 -3.43 -10.43
N THR A 34 -10.60 -4.19 -9.94
CA THR A 34 -10.63 -5.64 -10.08
C THR A 34 -10.72 -6.06 -11.54
N LEU A 35 -11.64 -5.47 -12.32
CA LEU A 35 -11.80 -5.80 -13.74
C LEU A 35 -10.55 -5.44 -14.55
N SER A 36 -9.89 -4.32 -14.22
CA SER A 36 -8.59 -3.98 -14.78
C SER A 36 -7.57 -5.07 -14.44
N LEU A 37 -7.36 -5.38 -13.15
CA LEU A 37 -6.37 -6.34 -12.69
C LEU A 37 -6.53 -7.73 -13.33
N ASP A 38 -7.75 -8.21 -13.54
CA ASP A 38 -8.02 -9.48 -14.22
C ASP A 38 -7.44 -9.50 -15.65
N ASN A 39 -7.60 -8.39 -16.38
CA ASN A 39 -7.02 -8.24 -17.71
C ASN A 39 -5.48 -8.16 -17.65
N TRP A 40 -4.92 -7.41 -16.70
CA TRP A 40 -3.47 -7.27 -16.56
C TRP A 40 -2.81 -8.61 -16.17
N MET A 41 -3.46 -9.40 -15.33
CA MET A 41 -2.96 -10.71 -14.93
C MET A 41 -2.95 -11.70 -16.10
N LEU A 42 -3.98 -11.64 -16.96
CA LEU A 42 -4.01 -12.41 -18.20
C LEU A 42 -2.86 -11.99 -19.13
N ILE A 43 -2.63 -10.69 -19.30
CA ILE A 43 -1.50 -10.15 -20.07
C ILE A 43 -0.18 -10.65 -19.50
N TYR A 44 0.02 -10.53 -18.19
CA TYR A 44 1.23 -10.96 -17.50
C TYR A 44 1.52 -12.46 -17.67
N LYS A 45 0.47 -13.30 -17.67
CA LYS A 45 0.59 -14.76 -17.85
C LYS A 45 1.16 -15.13 -19.22
N TYR A 46 0.72 -14.44 -20.27
CA TYR A 46 1.10 -14.75 -21.66
C TYR A 46 2.20 -13.83 -22.21
N GLU A 47 2.65 -12.83 -21.45
CA GLU A 47 3.76 -11.98 -21.82
C GLU A 47 5.10 -12.73 -21.69
N VAL A 48 5.90 -12.63 -22.75
CA VAL A 48 7.20 -13.29 -22.90
C VAL A 48 8.33 -12.29 -22.68
N ASN A 49 8.14 -11.01 -23.00
CA ASN A 49 9.16 -10.00 -22.86
C ASN A 49 9.42 -9.68 -21.38
N PRO A 50 10.61 -9.98 -20.83
CA PRO A 50 10.89 -9.81 -19.40
C PRO A 50 10.83 -8.35 -18.95
N ALA A 51 11.21 -7.40 -19.81
CA ALA A 51 11.14 -5.97 -19.49
C ALA A 51 9.68 -5.49 -19.36
N LEU A 52 8.79 -5.99 -20.23
CA LEU A 52 7.35 -5.69 -20.13
C LEU A 52 6.72 -6.38 -18.92
N LYS A 53 7.08 -7.64 -18.62
CA LYS A 53 6.62 -8.33 -17.41
C LYS A 53 6.98 -7.58 -16.14
N ALA A 54 8.21 -7.05 -16.04
CA ALA A 54 8.62 -6.27 -14.89
C ALA A 54 7.74 -5.01 -14.73
N ARG A 55 7.51 -4.27 -15.81
CA ARG A 55 6.63 -3.09 -15.80
C ARG A 55 5.19 -3.43 -15.43
N LEU A 56 4.65 -4.51 -15.99
CA LEU A 56 3.31 -5.00 -15.68
C LEU A 56 3.20 -5.41 -14.20
N SER A 57 4.18 -6.14 -13.67
CA SER A 57 4.22 -6.59 -12.28
C SER A 57 4.18 -5.41 -11.29
N THR A 58 4.99 -4.37 -11.55
CA THR A 58 4.98 -3.14 -10.73
C THR A 58 3.59 -2.52 -10.68
N LYS A 59 2.96 -2.34 -11.85
CA LYS A 59 1.63 -1.71 -11.94
C LYS A 59 0.50 -2.57 -11.37
N ILE A 60 0.53 -3.89 -11.60
CA ILE A 60 -0.40 -4.83 -10.97
C ILE A 60 -0.32 -4.69 -9.45
N SER A 61 0.90 -4.67 -8.90
CA SER A 61 1.11 -4.54 -7.46
C SER A 61 0.60 -3.20 -6.91
N GLU A 62 0.85 -2.10 -7.62
CA GLU A 62 0.34 -0.76 -7.26
C GLU A 62 -1.19 -0.74 -7.19
N TYR A 63 -1.87 -1.22 -8.23
CA TYR A 63 -3.34 -1.22 -8.29
C TYR A 63 -3.97 -2.22 -7.32
N MET A 64 -3.34 -3.38 -7.10
CA MET A 64 -3.79 -4.36 -6.13
C MET A 64 -3.73 -3.80 -4.71
N ASN A 65 -2.62 -3.15 -4.33
CA ASN A 65 -2.50 -2.51 -3.03
C ASN A 65 -3.57 -1.42 -2.84
N ARG A 66 -3.82 -0.60 -3.86
CA ARG A 66 -4.87 0.41 -3.78
C ARG A 66 -6.27 -0.20 -3.63
N ALA A 67 -6.58 -1.24 -4.40
CA ALA A 67 -7.84 -1.97 -4.30
C ALA A 67 -8.03 -2.57 -2.89
N GLU A 68 -6.99 -3.14 -2.29
CA GLU A 68 -7.05 -3.65 -0.92
C GLU A 68 -7.30 -2.55 0.12
N GLN A 69 -6.68 -1.38 -0.03
CA GLN A 69 -6.94 -0.24 0.86
C GLN A 69 -8.40 0.20 0.78
N ILE A 70 -8.93 0.33 -0.44
CA ILE A 70 -10.32 0.69 -0.70
C ILE A 70 -11.26 -0.34 -0.07
N LYS A 71 -11.00 -1.64 -0.27
CA LYS A 71 -11.80 -2.72 0.31
C LYS A 71 -11.81 -2.66 1.85
N LYS A 72 -10.65 -2.50 2.49
CA LYS A 72 -10.55 -2.36 3.96
C LYS A 72 -11.30 -1.14 4.48
N TYR A 73 -11.27 -0.03 3.73
CA TYR A 73 -12.00 1.18 4.08
C TYR A 73 -13.52 0.97 4.00
N LEU A 74 -14.00 0.32 2.95
CA LEU A 74 -15.42 -0.03 2.79
C LEU A 74 -15.90 -1.01 3.85
N GLU A 75 -15.10 -2.03 4.20
CA GLU A 75 -15.41 -2.98 5.28
C GLU A 75 -15.52 -2.28 6.64
N ARG A 76 -14.61 -1.35 6.95
CA ARG A 76 -14.65 -0.56 8.19
C ARG A 76 -15.88 0.33 8.28
N GLN A 77 -16.35 0.89 7.16
CA GLN A 77 -17.57 1.70 7.12
C GLN A 77 -18.85 0.87 7.27
N GLN A 78 -18.84 -0.40 6.84
CA GLN A 78 -19.98 -1.30 6.94
C GLN A 78 -20.12 -1.96 8.31
N LEU A 79 -19.06 -1.94 9.13
CA LEU A 79 -19.17 -2.38 10.52
C LEU A 79 -20.05 -1.39 11.29
N PRO A 80 -21.14 -1.85 11.95
CA PRO A 80 -21.85 -1.00 12.89
C PRO A 80 -20.85 -0.53 13.95
N SER A 81 -20.75 0.78 14.14
CA SER A 81 -19.84 1.40 15.09
C SER A 81 -20.19 0.98 16.53
N THR A 82 -19.65 -0.15 16.98
CA THR A 82 -19.77 -0.64 18.37
C THR A 82 -18.39 -0.80 19.03
N ALA A 83 -17.44 0.08 18.71
CA ALA A 83 -16.19 0.17 19.48
C ALA A 83 -16.30 1.33 20.49
N PRO A 84 -16.08 1.07 21.80
CA PRO A 84 -16.08 2.11 22.81
C PRO A 84 -14.92 3.07 22.57
N GLN A 85 -15.21 4.38 22.58
CA GLN A 85 -14.18 5.41 22.61
C GLN A 85 -13.34 5.22 23.88
N PRO A 86 -12.00 5.22 23.81
CA PRO A 86 -11.18 5.25 25.01
C PRO A 86 -11.40 6.58 25.72
N GLY A 87 -12.24 6.55 26.75
CA GLY A 87 -12.49 7.65 27.65
C GLY A 87 -11.22 7.99 28.42
N ASN A 88 -10.84 9.26 28.35
CA ASN A 88 -9.79 9.85 29.15
C ASN A 88 -10.25 9.90 30.62
N GLY A 89 -9.63 9.09 31.48
CA GLY A 89 -9.77 9.09 32.94
C GLY A 89 -9.08 7.85 33.48
N GLY A 90 -8.05 7.88 34.32
CA GLY A 90 -7.70 8.82 35.36
C GLY A 90 -7.27 7.97 36.56
N THR A 91 -5.94 7.84 36.74
CA THR A 91 -5.18 7.55 37.98
C THR A 91 -5.32 6.22 38.75
N ALA A 92 -4.15 5.81 39.28
CA ALA A 92 -3.79 4.89 40.38
C ALA A 92 -3.33 3.48 39.94
N GLU A 93 -2.01 3.21 39.89
CA GLU A 93 -1.18 2.65 40.99
C GLU A 93 -1.63 1.22 41.38
N MET A 94 -0.82 0.17 41.51
CA MET A 94 0.61 -0.02 41.76
C MET A 94 0.89 -1.54 41.69
N GLN A 95 2.17 -1.93 41.68
CA GLN A 95 2.76 -3.25 42.02
C GLN A 95 3.32 -4.10 40.86
N ARG A 96 4.61 -3.84 40.57
CA ARG A 96 5.66 -4.86 40.30
C ARG A 96 6.23 -5.34 41.67
N PRO A 97 7.21 -6.28 41.78
CA PRO A 97 7.97 -7.08 40.79
C PRO A 97 8.17 -8.57 41.18
N SER A 98 8.84 -9.37 40.34
CA SER A 98 9.86 -10.42 40.68
C SER A 98 10.13 -11.23 39.40
N ASP A 99 11.24 -11.04 38.68
CA ASP A 99 12.61 -11.52 38.94
C ASP A 99 12.80 -13.01 38.62
N SER A 100 13.57 -13.28 37.55
CA SER A 100 14.41 -14.48 37.34
C SER A 100 15.27 -14.26 36.09
N GLU A 101 16.57 -14.22 36.37
CA GLU A 101 17.72 -14.09 35.50
C GLU A 101 17.89 -15.31 34.59
N ASP A 102 18.31 -15.12 33.33
CA ASP A 102 19.17 -16.11 32.65
C ASP A 102 20.09 -15.39 31.66
N ASP A 103 21.38 -15.60 31.89
CA ASP A 103 22.53 -15.11 31.17
C ASP A 103 22.74 -15.90 29.87
N ASN A 104 22.89 -15.21 28.72
CA ASN A 104 23.93 -15.58 27.75
C ASN A 104 24.20 -14.49 26.70
N LYS A 105 25.18 -13.65 27.06
CA LYS A 105 26.34 -13.17 26.30
C LYS A 105 26.39 -13.26 24.75
N ALA A 106 26.52 -12.06 24.18
CA ALA A 106 27.38 -11.63 23.06
C ALA A 106 27.02 -12.01 21.60
N ALA A 107 26.66 -10.98 20.83
CA ALA A 107 27.48 -10.56 19.69
C ALA A 107 27.29 -9.04 19.46
N GLU A 108 28.43 -8.36 19.36
CA GLU A 108 28.61 -6.95 19.02
C GLU A 108 28.50 -6.77 17.50
N ASP A 109 27.81 -5.72 17.05
CA ASP A 109 27.94 -4.95 15.79
C ASP A 109 26.63 -4.13 15.68
N ASP A 110 26.52 -2.89 15.25
CA ASP A 110 27.42 -1.85 14.79
C ASP A 110 26.53 -0.59 14.67
N ASP A 111 27.18 0.56 14.68
CA ASP A 111 26.70 1.85 14.18
C ASP A 111 25.62 2.64 14.94
N GLN A 112 26.16 3.58 15.73
CA GLN A 112 25.52 4.85 16.03
C GLN A 112 25.62 5.75 14.79
N GLN A 113 24.53 6.35 14.31
CA GLN A 113 24.34 7.81 14.27
C GLN A 113 23.31 8.27 13.24
N GLN A 114 22.26 8.89 13.79
CA GLN A 114 21.84 10.27 13.51
C GLN A 114 21.44 10.68 12.08
N GLY A 115 20.22 11.18 12.02
CA GLY A 115 19.55 11.73 10.85
C GLY A 115 20.30 12.81 10.08
N LYS A 116 20.13 12.73 8.76
CA LYS A 116 20.09 13.82 7.79
C LYS A 116 19.06 13.37 6.74
N GLY A 117 17.83 13.85 6.69
CA GLY A 117 17.48 15.27 6.71
C GLY A 117 17.72 15.88 5.33
N ASN A 118 16.95 15.42 4.34
CA ASN A 118 16.38 16.23 3.25
C ASN A 118 17.33 17.10 2.38
N ALA A 119 18.58 16.72 2.12
CA ALA A 119 19.47 17.48 1.23
C ALA A 119 19.23 17.22 -0.28
N GLU A 120 18.50 16.17 -0.64
CA GLU A 120 18.31 15.76 -2.05
C GLU A 120 17.09 16.44 -2.70
N LEU A 121 16.10 16.82 -1.91
CA LEU A 121 14.90 17.53 -2.38
C LEU A 121 15.15 19.00 -2.74
N ASP A 122 16.15 19.65 -2.12
CA ASP A 122 16.49 21.05 -2.42
C ASP A 122 17.30 21.21 -3.72
N LYS A 123 18.06 20.18 -4.11
CA LYS A 123 18.80 20.21 -5.39
C LYS A 123 17.89 20.04 -6.61
N MET A 124 16.72 19.40 -6.44
CA MET A 124 15.79 19.19 -7.54
C MET A 124 14.93 20.42 -7.86
N LYS A 125 14.67 21.29 -6.86
CA LYS A 125 13.88 22.52 -7.07
C LYS A 125 14.66 23.63 -7.79
N LYS A 126 15.99 23.67 -7.63
CA LYS A 126 16.84 24.69 -8.25
C LYS A 126 17.22 24.39 -9.71
N ALA A 127 16.93 23.19 -10.20
CA ALA A 127 17.16 22.82 -11.61
C ALA A 127 15.97 23.14 -12.52
N LEU A 128 14.91 23.78 -11.99
CA LEU A 128 13.67 24.09 -12.70
C LEU A 128 13.34 25.60 -12.72
N GLU A 129 14.31 26.46 -12.42
CA GLU A 129 14.21 27.92 -12.57
C GLU A 129 15.11 28.39 -13.71
#